data_AF-A0A803R5J9-F1
#
_entry.id   AF-A0A803R5J9-F1
#
_cell.length_a   1.000
_cell.length_b   1.000
_cell.length_c   1.000
_cell.angle_alpha   90.00
_cell.angle_beta   90.00
_cell.angle_gamma   90.00
#
_symmetry.space_group_name_H-M   'P 1'
#
loop_
_entity.id
_entity.type
_entity.pdbx_description
1 polymer ?
#
loop_
_entity_poly.entity_id
_entity_poly.type
_entity_poly.pdbx_seq_one_letter_code
_entity_poly.pdbx_strand_id
1 'polypeptide(L)'
;MESIADRLSAMDDLYFPRAIQPTAINPSQRKLILLDLLSRDVPVFLERYGPKLTHEELRQFDALKNNYEINWHLNHLRSVMNPTSDELRSKSVTVKNRRRAYLNKLICDGHYFSEDSMREREPYLHHEYLGKFQDLSGRSMARPGERWSETLLRRAEEAILVAKIRGGAAEIGCG
;
A
#
# COMPACT_ATOMS: atom_id res chain seq x y z
N MET A 1 -30.24 18.13 -3.13
CA MET A 1 -30.08 16.70 -3.45
C MET A 1 -30.23 16.42 -4.95
N GLU A 2 -31.24 16.96 -5.63
CA GLU A 2 -31.37 16.86 -7.10
C GLU A 2 -30.12 17.34 -7.88
N SER A 3 -29.54 18.48 -7.48
CA SER A 3 -28.32 19.01 -8.09
C SER A 3 -27.11 18.09 -7.94
N ILE A 4 -27.03 17.34 -6.84
CA ILE A 4 -25.95 16.37 -6.59
C ILE A 4 -26.07 15.20 -7.57
N ALA A 5 -27.28 14.63 -7.70
CA ALA A 5 -27.54 13.53 -8.62
C ALA A 5 -27.30 13.96 -10.08
N ASP A 6 -27.68 15.18 -10.44
CA ASP A 6 -27.44 15.75 -11.76
C ASP A 6 -25.95 15.83 -12.09
N ARG A 7 -25.15 16.44 -11.19
CA ARG A 7 -23.70 16.55 -11.36
C ARG A 7 -23.01 15.18 -11.42
N LEU A 8 -23.34 14.29 -10.50
CA LEU A 8 -22.76 12.94 -10.46
C LEU A 8 -23.11 12.13 -11.70
N SER A 9 -24.32 12.27 -12.24
CA SER A 9 -24.75 11.55 -13.44
C SER A 9 -23.93 11.88 -14.70
N ALA A 10 -23.37 13.09 -14.76
CA ALA A 10 -22.52 13.58 -15.83
C ALA A 10 -21.05 13.14 -15.70
N MET A 11 -20.65 12.47 -14.62
CA MET A 11 -19.28 11.98 -14.44
C MET A 11 -19.07 10.64 -15.16
N ASP A 12 -18.07 10.56 -16.04
CA ASP A 12 -17.80 9.33 -16.80
C ASP A 12 -17.32 8.18 -15.91
N ASP A 13 -16.39 8.46 -14.97
CA ASP A 13 -15.74 7.46 -14.10
C ASP A 13 -16.57 7.06 -12.85
N LEU A 14 -17.88 7.24 -12.88
CA LEU A 14 -18.73 6.90 -11.75
C LEU A 14 -19.05 5.39 -11.75
N TYR A 15 -18.65 4.70 -10.68
CA TYR A 15 -18.91 3.27 -10.51
C TYR A 15 -20.40 2.99 -10.25
N PHE A 16 -20.94 2.01 -10.97
CA PHE A 16 -22.27 1.44 -10.70
C PHE A 16 -22.16 -0.07 -10.49
N PRO A 17 -22.94 -0.65 -9.55
CA PRO A 17 -23.01 -2.10 -9.38
C PRO A 17 -23.39 -2.81 -10.67
N ARG A 18 -22.83 -4.01 -10.90
CA ARG A 18 -22.99 -4.77 -12.15
C ARG A 18 -24.45 -4.98 -12.56
N ALA A 19 -25.34 -5.20 -11.59
CA ALA A 19 -26.78 -5.38 -11.84
C ALA A 19 -27.46 -4.13 -12.42
N ILE A 20 -26.91 -2.94 -12.15
CA ILE A 20 -27.49 -1.64 -12.51
C ILE A 20 -26.80 -1.04 -13.75
N GLN A 21 -25.59 -1.49 -14.09
CA GLN A 21 -24.83 -1.01 -15.26
C GLN A 21 -25.63 -1.01 -16.58
N PRO A 22 -26.45 -2.03 -16.92
CA PRO A 22 -27.25 -2.00 -18.15
C PRO A 22 -28.27 -0.87 -18.22
N THR A 23 -28.70 -0.37 -17.07
CA THR A 23 -29.64 0.76 -16.95
C THR A 23 -28.95 2.10 -16.73
N ALA A 24 -27.63 2.11 -16.53
CA ALA A 24 -26.84 3.30 -16.21
C ALA A 24 -26.08 3.84 -17.43
N ILE A 25 -26.66 3.75 -18.62
CA ILE A 25 -26.01 4.10 -19.90
C ILE A 25 -26.04 5.62 -20.12
N ASN A 26 -27.21 6.23 -19.96
CA ASN A 26 -27.38 7.66 -20.20
C ASN A 26 -27.34 8.47 -18.90
N PRO A 27 -26.85 9.72 -18.91
CA PRO A 27 -26.86 10.59 -17.72
C PRO A 27 -28.24 10.72 -17.07
N SER A 28 -29.31 10.85 -17.87
CA SER A 28 -30.68 10.92 -17.33
C SER A 28 -31.08 9.66 -16.55
N GLN A 29 -30.67 8.47 -17.00
CA GLN A 29 -30.96 7.22 -16.30
C GLN A 29 -30.09 7.09 -15.04
N ARG A 30 -28.81 7.45 -15.14
CA ARG A 30 -27.88 7.51 -13.99
C ARG A 30 -28.42 8.42 -12.89
N LYS A 31 -28.96 9.59 -13.25
CA LYS A 31 -29.60 10.52 -12.33
C LYS A 31 -30.77 9.87 -11.59
N LEU A 32 -31.68 9.19 -12.30
CA LEU A 32 -32.81 8.49 -11.68
C LEU A 32 -32.35 7.41 -10.68
N ILE A 33 -31.33 6.64 -11.03
CA ILE A 33 -30.73 5.62 -10.14
C ILE A 33 -30.17 6.26 -8.86
N LEU A 34 -29.47 7.40 -8.99
CA LEU A 34 -28.89 8.10 -7.83
C LEU A 34 -29.98 8.69 -6.93
N LEU A 35 -31.06 9.24 -7.51
CA LEU A 35 -32.20 9.75 -6.77
C LEU A 35 -32.98 8.64 -6.06
N ASP A 36 -33.19 7.50 -6.73
CA ASP A 36 -33.77 6.30 -6.11
C ASP A 36 -32.95 5.89 -4.88
N LEU A 37 -31.63 5.80 -5.03
CA LEU A 37 -30.76 5.44 -3.90
C LEU A 37 -30.79 6.49 -2.78
N LEU A 38 -30.77 7.78 -3.11
CA LEU A 38 -30.86 8.87 -2.12
C LEU A 38 -32.16 8.85 -1.32
N SER A 39 -33.27 8.41 -1.95
CA SER A 39 -34.56 8.31 -1.28
C SER A 39 -34.71 7.02 -0.46
N ARG A 40 -34.15 5.91 -0.95
CA ARG A 40 -34.23 4.61 -0.28
C ARG A 40 -33.24 4.45 0.86
N ASP A 41 -31.98 4.81 0.63
CA ASP A 41 -30.86 4.51 1.53
C ASP A 41 -29.70 5.52 1.39
N VAL A 42 -29.77 6.57 2.22
CA VAL A 42 -28.76 7.63 2.29
C VAL A 42 -27.39 7.13 2.78
N PRO A 43 -27.28 6.29 3.83
CA PRO A 43 -26.00 5.70 4.22
C PRO A 43 -25.26 5.01 3.07
N VAL A 44 -25.95 4.13 2.33
CA VAL A 44 -25.34 3.41 1.19
C VAL A 44 -24.95 4.37 0.06
N PHE A 45 -25.73 5.43 -0.16
CA PHE A 45 -25.33 6.50 -1.08
C PHE A 45 -24.03 7.18 -0.65
N LEU A 46 -23.91 7.56 0.62
CA LEU A 46 -22.71 8.23 1.17
C LEU A 46 -21.49 7.31 1.17
N GLU A 47 -21.66 6.02 1.45
CA GLU A 47 -20.58 5.03 1.36
C GLU A 47 -19.99 4.97 -0.05
N ARG A 48 -20.85 4.88 -1.08
CA ARG A 48 -20.43 4.65 -2.47
C ARG A 48 -19.99 5.93 -3.18
N TYR A 49 -20.75 7.00 -3.00
CA TYR A 49 -20.61 8.22 -3.79
C TYR A 49 -20.11 9.40 -2.96
N GLY A 50 -20.09 9.29 -1.63
CA GLY A 50 -19.59 10.32 -0.73
C GLY A 50 -18.18 10.84 -1.06
N PRO A 51 -17.20 9.99 -1.44
CA PRO A 51 -15.87 10.47 -1.82
C PRO A 51 -15.83 11.35 -3.08
N LYS A 52 -16.92 11.39 -3.87
CA LYS A 52 -17.06 12.24 -5.07
C LYS A 52 -17.86 13.52 -4.80
N LEU A 53 -18.31 13.73 -3.56
CA LEU A 53 -19.06 14.92 -3.17
C LEU A 53 -18.12 16.06 -2.76
N THR A 54 -18.56 17.29 -3.01
CA THR A 54 -17.88 18.48 -2.50
C THR A 54 -18.26 18.74 -1.04
N HIS A 55 -17.49 19.61 -0.38
CA HIS A 55 -17.77 19.98 1.01
C HIS A 55 -19.16 20.64 1.17
N GLU A 56 -19.58 21.44 0.19
CA GLU A 56 -20.91 22.08 0.19
C GLU A 56 -22.04 21.08 0.01
N GLU A 57 -21.85 20.08 -0.85
CA GLU A 57 -22.83 19.01 -1.04
C GLU A 57 -22.97 18.14 0.20
N LEU A 58 -21.87 17.84 0.90
CA LEU A 58 -21.89 17.12 2.17
C LEU A 58 -22.66 17.88 3.26
N ARG A 59 -22.70 19.22 3.23
CA ARG A 59 -23.51 20.01 4.16
C ARG A 59 -25.01 19.82 3.97
N GLN A 60 -25.48 19.47 2.77
CA GLN A 60 -26.91 19.21 2.53
C GLN A 60 -27.44 18.03 3.36
N PHE A 61 -26.56 17.11 3.77
CA PHE A 61 -26.89 15.94 4.59
C PHE A 61 -26.83 16.24 6.10
N ASP A 62 -26.43 17.44 6.52
CA ASP A 62 -26.34 17.80 7.95
C ASP A 62 -27.70 17.71 8.66
N ALA A 63 -28.80 17.92 7.94
CA ALA A 63 -30.17 17.78 8.46
C ALA A 63 -30.51 16.33 8.87
N LEU A 64 -29.79 15.34 8.34
CA LEU A 64 -30.03 13.92 8.57
C LEU A 64 -29.08 13.30 9.62
N LYS A 65 -28.31 14.13 10.34
CA LYS A 65 -27.34 13.69 11.37
C LYS A 65 -27.91 12.91 12.54
N ASN A 66 -29.23 12.95 12.75
CA ASN A 66 -29.87 12.19 13.81
C ASN A 66 -29.73 10.67 13.59
N ASN A 67 -29.52 10.24 12.34
CA ASN A 67 -29.16 8.86 12.04
C ASN A 67 -27.65 8.67 12.28
N TYR A 68 -27.32 7.69 13.13
CA TYR A 68 -25.95 7.34 13.48
C TYR A 68 -25.07 7.02 12.26
N GLU A 69 -25.56 6.22 11.31
CA GLU A 69 -24.79 5.79 10.14
C GLU A 69 -24.46 6.97 9.23
N ILE A 70 -25.46 7.84 8.98
CA ILE A 70 -25.27 9.05 8.19
C ILE A 70 -24.24 9.96 8.86
N ASN A 71 -24.38 10.19 10.17
CA ASN A 71 -23.43 11.02 10.92
C ASN A 71 -22.02 10.44 10.87
N TRP A 72 -21.87 9.12 11.02
CA TRP A 72 -20.58 8.44 10.90
C TRP A 72 -19.95 8.65 9.53
N HIS A 73 -20.70 8.41 8.45
CA HIS A 73 -20.21 8.62 7.08
C HIS A 73 -19.80 10.07 6.84
N LEU A 74 -20.60 11.06 7.28
CA LEU A 74 -20.27 12.48 7.12
C LEU A 74 -18.99 12.86 7.84
N ASN A 75 -18.80 12.40 9.08
CA ASN A 75 -17.59 12.67 9.86
C ASN A 75 -16.37 12.01 9.22
N HIS A 76 -16.51 10.76 8.76
CA HIS A 76 -15.46 10.05 8.06
C HIS A 76 -15.05 10.77 6.76
N LEU A 77 -16.00 11.12 5.90
CA LEU A 77 -15.75 11.80 4.63
C LEU A 77 -15.05 13.15 4.86
N ARG A 78 -15.45 13.91 5.89
CA ARG A 78 -14.80 15.17 6.26
C ARG A 78 -13.36 14.97 6.74
N SER A 79 -13.12 13.96 7.58
CA SER A 79 -11.77 13.58 8.02
C SER A 79 -10.88 13.15 6.84
N VAL A 80 -11.43 12.49 5.83
CA VAL A 80 -10.64 12.13 4.63
C VAL A 80 -10.31 13.35 3.78
N MET A 81 -11.27 14.27 3.57
CA MET A 81 -11.06 15.47 2.74
C MET A 81 -10.12 16.47 3.41
N ASN A 82 -10.34 16.77 4.69
CA ASN A 82 -9.58 17.74 5.45
C ASN A 82 -9.19 17.12 6.80
N PRO A 83 -8.19 16.20 6.80
CA PRO A 83 -7.76 15.56 8.03
C PRO A 83 -7.15 16.58 8.98
N THR A 84 -7.51 16.49 10.26
CA THR A 84 -6.89 17.32 11.28
C THR A 84 -5.44 16.90 11.53
N SER A 85 -4.62 17.81 12.07
CA SER A 85 -3.22 17.50 12.42
C SER A 85 -3.12 16.28 13.36
N ASP A 86 -4.05 16.16 14.31
CA ASP A 86 -4.10 15.04 15.25
C ASP A 86 -4.47 13.72 14.56
N GLU A 87 -5.38 13.74 13.59
CA GLU A 87 -5.72 12.55 12.80
C GLU A 87 -4.54 12.10 11.92
N LEU A 88 -3.83 13.03 11.30
CA LEU A 88 -2.62 12.73 10.53
C LEU A 88 -1.53 12.12 11.43
N ARG A 89 -1.32 12.71 12.61
CA ARG A 89 -0.40 12.19 13.63
C ARG A 89 -0.81 10.79 14.07
N SER A 90 -2.08 10.57 14.35
CA SER A 90 -2.63 9.26 14.76
C SER A 90 -2.43 8.21 13.68
N LYS A 91 -2.72 8.52 12.41
CA LYS A 91 -2.46 7.63 11.26
C LYS A 91 -0.97 7.27 11.15
N SER A 92 -0.08 8.26 11.30
CA SER A 92 1.37 8.05 11.28
C SER A 92 1.84 7.14 12.42
N VAL A 93 1.34 7.35 13.64
CA VAL A 93 1.63 6.52 14.81
C VAL A 93 1.17 5.07 14.57
N THR A 94 -0.04 4.86 14.04
CA THR A 94 -0.55 3.52 13.72
C THR A 94 0.35 2.79 12.72
N VAL A 95 0.82 3.46 11.67
CA VAL A 95 1.74 2.85 10.69
C VAL A 95 3.07 2.49 11.34
N LYS A 96 3.64 3.39 12.16
CA LYS A 96 4.90 3.13 12.88
C LYS A 96 4.75 1.97 13.87
N ASN A 97 3.65 1.91 14.60
CA ASN A 97 3.36 0.83 15.54
C ASN A 97 3.20 -0.51 14.83
N ARG A 98 2.49 -0.55 13.68
CA ARG A 98 2.37 -1.76 12.87
C ARG A 98 3.73 -2.25 12.37
N ARG A 99 4.58 -1.33 11.87
CA ARG A 99 5.95 -1.65 11.44
C ARG A 99 6.79 -2.18 12.59
N ARG A 100 6.71 -1.55 13.76
CA ARG A 100 7.42 -1.99 14.97
C ARG A 100 6.95 -3.38 15.43
N ALA A 101 5.65 -3.63 15.43
CA ALA A 101 5.09 -4.93 15.79
C ALA A 101 5.58 -6.03 14.83
N TYR A 102 5.60 -5.74 13.52
CA TYR A 102 6.13 -6.68 12.53
C TYR A 102 7.63 -6.93 12.71
N LEU A 103 8.43 -5.89 12.95
CA LEU A 103 9.86 -6.03 13.23
C LEU A 103 10.11 -6.88 14.49
N ASN A 104 9.36 -6.64 15.57
CA ASN A 104 9.45 -7.45 16.79
C ASN A 104 9.12 -8.91 16.50
N LYS A 105 8.11 -9.18 15.68
CA LYS A 105 7.79 -10.54 15.24
C LYS A 105 8.98 -11.18 14.50
N LEU A 106 9.58 -10.47 13.53
CA LEU A 106 10.75 -10.97 12.80
C LEU A 106 11.95 -11.26 13.71
N ILE A 107 12.15 -10.45 14.76
CA ILE A 107 13.19 -10.68 15.76
C ILE A 107 12.87 -11.94 16.57
N CYS A 108 11.63 -12.09 17.05
CA CYS A 108 11.23 -13.25 17.85
C CYS A 108 11.29 -14.55 17.05
N ASP A 109 10.90 -14.51 15.77
CA ASP A 109 10.96 -15.65 14.85
C ASP A 109 12.42 -16.07 14.58
N GLY A 110 13.40 -15.17 14.75
CA GLY A 110 14.84 -15.46 14.68
C GLY A 110 15.41 -15.79 13.29
N HIS A 111 14.56 -16.22 12.34
CA HIS A 111 14.99 -16.63 11.00
C HIS A 111 15.41 -15.45 10.13
N TYR A 112 14.62 -14.36 10.10
CA TYR A 112 14.82 -13.26 9.17
C TYR A 112 16.17 -12.53 9.35
N PHE A 113 16.62 -12.40 10.60
CA PHE A 113 17.89 -11.78 10.96
C PHE A 113 19.00 -12.81 11.23
N SER A 114 18.81 -14.08 10.87
CA SER A 114 19.90 -15.04 10.86
C SER A 114 20.95 -14.66 9.83
N GLU A 115 22.22 -14.97 10.11
CA GLU A 115 23.33 -14.64 9.21
C GLU A 115 23.10 -15.25 7.83
N ASP A 116 22.71 -16.53 7.78
CA ASP A 116 22.40 -17.22 6.54
C ASP A 116 21.29 -16.48 5.78
N SER A 117 20.12 -16.22 6.39
CA SER A 117 19.03 -15.50 5.69
C SER A 117 19.38 -14.06 5.29
N MET A 118 20.31 -13.39 5.97
CA MET A 118 20.83 -12.09 5.52
C MET A 118 21.75 -12.24 4.30
N ARG A 119 22.64 -13.23 4.33
CA ARG A 119 23.53 -13.59 3.21
C ARG A 119 22.77 -14.02 1.97
N GLU A 120 21.68 -14.77 2.12
CA GLU A 120 20.85 -15.20 0.98
C GLU A 120 20.14 -14.03 0.31
N ARG A 121 19.67 -13.05 1.11
CA ARG A 121 18.95 -11.88 0.60
C ARG A 121 19.86 -10.90 -0.12
N GLU A 122 21.03 -10.60 0.45
CA GLU A 122 21.97 -9.62 -0.09
C GLU A 122 23.43 -10.13 0.02
N PRO A 123 23.86 -11.03 -0.89
CA PRO A 123 25.17 -11.70 -0.79
C PRO A 123 26.37 -10.74 -0.82
N TYR A 124 26.31 -9.71 -1.66
CA TYR A 124 27.40 -8.74 -1.80
C TYR A 124 27.57 -7.91 -0.52
N LEU A 125 26.47 -7.35 0.00
CA LEU A 125 26.48 -6.56 1.22
C LEU A 125 26.96 -7.41 2.41
N HIS A 126 26.52 -8.66 2.48
CA HIS A 126 27.00 -9.59 3.49
C HIS A 126 28.52 -9.81 3.41
N HIS A 127 29.06 -10.04 2.22
CA HIS A 127 30.50 -10.22 2.03
C HIS A 127 31.31 -8.99 2.45
N GLU A 128 30.83 -7.79 2.10
CA GLU A 128 31.51 -6.53 2.39
C GLU A 128 31.62 -6.25 3.90
N TYR A 129 30.59 -6.55 4.68
CA TYR A 129 30.55 -6.19 6.11
C TYR A 129 30.92 -7.34 7.05
N LEU A 130 30.61 -8.59 6.69
CA LEU A 130 30.80 -9.75 7.55
C LEU A 130 31.79 -10.76 6.92
N GLY A 131 31.57 -11.12 5.65
CA GLY A 131 32.29 -12.22 5.01
C GLY A 131 33.80 -12.00 4.82
N LYS A 132 34.26 -10.75 4.63
CA LYS A 132 35.70 -10.45 4.47
C LYS A 132 36.54 -10.69 5.73
N PHE A 133 35.90 -10.70 6.90
CA PHE A 133 36.55 -10.89 8.20
C PHE A 133 36.37 -12.32 8.76
N GLN A 134 35.61 -13.18 8.09
CA GLN A 134 35.46 -14.59 8.48
C GLN A 134 36.68 -15.41 8.01
N ASP A 135 37.25 -16.18 8.94
CA ASP A 135 38.35 -17.12 8.69
C ASP A 135 38.01 -18.09 7.56
N LEU A 136 39.02 -18.46 6.77
CA LEU A 136 38.87 -19.34 5.61
C LEU A 136 38.26 -20.72 5.97
N SER A 137 38.44 -21.18 7.21
CA SER A 137 37.83 -22.41 7.75
C SER A 137 36.37 -22.25 8.17
N GLY A 138 35.95 -21.06 8.58
CA GLY A 138 34.55 -20.70 8.89
C GLY A 138 33.71 -20.42 7.64
N ARG A 139 34.35 -20.32 6.47
CA ARG A 139 33.70 -20.31 5.16
C ARG A 139 33.24 -21.72 4.80
N SER A 140 32.35 -22.32 5.60
CA SER A 140 31.52 -23.40 5.09
C SER A 140 30.67 -22.82 3.97
N MET A 141 31.16 -22.99 2.74
CA MET A 141 30.60 -22.37 1.53
C MET A 141 29.27 -22.99 1.12
N ALA A 142 29.00 -24.20 1.60
CA ALA A 142 27.75 -24.90 1.38
C ALA A 142 26.72 -24.41 2.40
N ARG A 143 25.60 -23.90 1.90
CA ARG A 143 24.41 -23.71 2.73
C ARG A 143 23.96 -25.10 3.22
N PRO A 144 23.38 -25.24 4.43
CA PRO A 144 22.88 -26.54 4.89
C PRO A 144 21.92 -27.17 3.85
N GLY A 145 22.29 -28.34 3.32
CA GLY A 145 21.51 -29.07 2.31
C GLY A 145 21.82 -28.74 0.83
N GLU A 146 22.70 -27.76 0.55
CA GLU A 146 23.11 -27.38 -0.81
C GLU A 146 24.10 -28.39 -1.40
N ARG A 147 23.88 -28.82 -2.64
CA ARG A 147 24.82 -29.70 -3.34
C ARG A 147 26.03 -28.90 -3.81
N TRP A 148 27.19 -29.54 -3.87
CA TRP A 148 28.44 -28.90 -4.29
C TRP A 148 28.35 -28.18 -5.66
N SER A 149 27.55 -28.72 -6.58
CA SER A 149 27.26 -28.11 -7.90
C SER A 149 26.53 -26.76 -7.80
N GLU A 150 25.61 -26.63 -6.85
CA GLU A 150 24.82 -25.41 -6.63
C GLU A 150 25.69 -24.32 -6.00
N THR A 151 26.54 -24.71 -5.03
CA THR A 151 27.54 -23.82 -4.45
C THR A 151 28.51 -23.27 -5.51
N LEU A 152 28.93 -24.10 -6.48
CA LEU A 152 29.83 -23.68 -7.57
C LEU A 152 29.17 -22.68 -8.55
N LEU A 153 27.92 -22.92 -8.94
CA LEU A 153 27.18 -22.05 -9.86
C LEU A 153 26.95 -20.67 -9.23
N ARG A 154 26.48 -20.62 -7.99
CA ARG A 154 26.30 -19.37 -7.24
C ARG A 154 27.59 -18.57 -7.13
N ARG A 155 28.72 -19.24 -6.90
CA ARG A 155 30.02 -18.59 -6.80
C ARG A 155 30.50 -18.00 -8.13
N ALA A 156 30.17 -18.64 -9.24
CA ALA A 156 30.45 -18.10 -10.58
C ALA A 156 29.64 -16.82 -10.83
N GLU A 157 28.37 -16.80 -10.43
CA GLU A 157 27.51 -15.61 -10.53
C GLU A 157 27.99 -14.46 -9.63
N GLU A 158 28.33 -14.75 -8.37
CA GLU A 158 28.92 -13.78 -7.45
C GLU A 158 30.24 -13.22 -8.00
N ALA A 159 31.09 -14.05 -8.61
CA ALA A 159 32.35 -13.60 -9.21
C ALA A 159 32.13 -12.65 -10.41
N ILE A 160 31.11 -12.90 -11.23
CA ILE A 160 30.72 -12.02 -12.34
C ILE A 160 30.26 -10.66 -11.81
N LEU A 161 29.44 -10.64 -10.75
CA LEU A 161 28.99 -9.40 -10.11
C LEU A 161 30.17 -8.61 -9.52
N VAL A 162 31.09 -9.28 -8.83
CA VAL A 162 32.31 -8.65 -8.27
C VAL A 162 33.20 -8.07 -9.38
N ALA A 163 33.37 -8.79 -10.49
CA ALA A 163 34.14 -8.30 -11.64
C ALA A 163 33.51 -7.04 -12.26
N LYS A 164 32.17 -7.01 -12.36
CA LYS A 164 31.42 -5.87 -12.88
C LYS A 164 31.54 -4.64 -11.98
N ILE A 165 31.56 -4.83 -10.65
CA ILE A 165 31.76 -3.76 -9.66
C ILE A 165 33.20 -3.22 -9.73
N ARG A 166 34.20 -4.09 -9.86
CA ARG A 166 35.61 -3.67 -10.01
C ARG A 166 35.88 -2.93 -11.32
N GLY A 167 35.21 -3.33 -12.40
CA GLY A 167 35.27 -2.61 -13.69
C GLY A 167 34.64 -1.23 -13.61
N GLY A 168 33.48 -1.09 -12.95
CA GLY A 168 32.81 0.21 -12.78
C GLY A 168 33.53 1.18 -11.81
N ALA A 169 34.21 0.67 -10.78
CA ALA A 169 34.99 1.50 -9.86
C ALA A 169 36.26 2.12 -10.51
N ALA A 170 36.77 1.53 -11.60
CA ALA A 170 37.91 2.05 -12.35
C ALA A 170 37.56 3.28 -13.20
N GLU A 171 36.29 3.49 -13.56
CA GLU A 171 35.86 4.66 -14.36
C GLU A 171 35.60 5.92 -13.52
N ILE A 172 35.45 5.82 -12.20
CA ILE A 172 35.15 6.97 -11.31
C ILE A 172 36.40 7.48 -10.58
N GLY A 173 37.53 6.76 -10.65
CA GLY A 173 38.78 7.10 -9.97
C GLY A 173 39.78 7.97 -10.76
N CYS A 174 39.41 8.48 -11.92
CA CYS A 174 40.24 9.40 -12.71
C CYS A 174 39.46 10.68 -13.02
N GLY A 175 39.40 11.57 -12.04
CA GLY A 175 38.99 12.97 -12.17
C GLY A 175 39.91 13.83 -11.32
#